data_AF-A0A9D4JGU6-F1
#
_entry.id   AF-A0A9D4JGU6-F1
#
_cell.length_a   1.000
_cell.length_b   1.000
_cell.length_c   1.000
_cell.angle_alpha   90.00
_cell.angle_beta   90.00
_cell.angle_gamma   90.00
#
_symmetry.space_group_name_H-M   'P 1'
#
loop_
_entity.id
_entity.type
_entity.pdbx_description
1 polymer ?
#
loop_
_entity_poly.entity_id
_entity_poly.type
_entity_poly.pdbx_seq_one_letter_code
_entity_poly.pdbx_strand_id
1 'polypeptide(L)'
;MVNVGETIRSLKERAKEHEVDVRLRRDKPISEDFNGAGNRVQDMGVSVLTQIRDSSHYYRLIKELEFIKKLQTQSPKWTKSKINLISCYGKLSCKKYM
;
A
#
# COMPACT_ATOMS: atom_id res chain seq x y z
N MET A 1 -3.24 13.84 3.46
CA MET A 1 -3.66 12.60 2.78
C MET A 1 -3.08 11.41 3.52
N VAL A 2 -3.80 10.29 3.60
CA VAL A 2 -3.37 9.11 4.37
C VAL A 2 -3.23 7.93 3.41
N ASN A 3 -2.08 7.25 3.48
CA ASN A 3 -1.80 6.02 2.73
C ASN A 3 -1.64 4.85 3.70
N VAL A 4 -2.20 3.70 3.33
CA VAL A 4 -2.11 2.45 4.09
C VAL A 4 -1.25 1.47 3.31
N GLY A 5 -0.33 0.80 4.00
CA GLY A 5 0.53 -0.21 3.42
C GLY A 5 0.90 -1.30 4.44
N GLU A 6 1.12 -2.53 3.97
CA GLU A 6 1.76 -3.56 4.78
C GLU A 6 3.29 -3.54 4.61
N THR A 7 4.00 -3.96 5.65
CA THR A 7 5.45 -4.17 5.60
C THR A 7 5.85 -5.26 6.57
N ILE A 8 6.75 -6.16 6.12
CA ILE A 8 7.46 -7.11 6.98
C ILE A 8 8.74 -6.50 7.56
N ARG A 9 9.22 -5.41 6.96
CA ARG A 9 10.41 -4.68 7.39
C ARG A 9 10.04 -3.72 8.51
N SER A 10 11.05 -3.18 9.18
CA SER A 10 10.82 -2.15 10.18
C SER A 10 10.14 -0.93 9.56
N LEU A 11 9.36 -0.21 10.36
CA LEU A 11 8.72 1.05 9.93
C LEU A 11 9.76 2.07 9.47
N LYS A 12 10.91 2.10 10.13
CA LYS A 12 12.02 3.01 9.80
C LYS A 12 12.54 2.76 8.39
N GLU A 13 12.72 1.50 8.01
CA GLU A 13 13.14 1.14 6.65
C GLU A 13 12.06 1.51 5.64
N ARG A 14 10.80 1.18 5.94
CA ARG A 14 9.69 1.46 5.03
C ARG A 14 9.48 2.96 4.81
N ALA A 15 9.60 3.76 5.86
CA ALA A 15 9.54 5.21 5.79
C ALA A 15 10.66 5.77 4.89
N LYS A 16 11.90 5.30 5.08
CA LYS A 16 13.04 5.71 4.23
C LYS A 16 12.84 5.35 2.76
N GLU A 17 12.31 4.17 2.45
CA GLU A 17 11.96 3.81 1.08
C GLU A 17 10.97 4.79 0.47
N HIS A 18 9.94 5.15 1.22
CA HIS A 18 8.94 6.11 0.76
C HIS A 18 9.51 7.51 0.59
N GLU A 19 10.38 7.98 1.49
CA GLU A 19 11.10 9.24 1.29
C GLU A 19 11.92 9.23 -0.01
N VAL A 20 12.63 8.13 -0.29
CA VAL A 20 13.41 7.97 -1.52
C VAL A 20 12.49 7.93 -2.74
N ASP A 21 11.39 7.18 -2.68
CA ASP A 21 10.42 7.10 -3.77
C ASP A 21 9.84 8.47 -4.13
N VAL A 22 9.51 9.28 -3.13
CA VAL A 22 9.02 10.65 -3.33
C VAL A 22 10.11 11.54 -3.91
N ARG A 23 11.32 11.55 -3.32
CA ARG A 23 12.45 12.39 -3.78
C ARG A 23 12.84 12.09 -5.22
N LEU A 24 12.87 10.82 -5.59
CA LEU A 24 13.25 10.36 -6.94
C LEU A 24 12.07 10.32 -7.90
N ARG A 25 10.87 10.74 -7.47
CA ARG A 25 9.65 10.73 -8.30
C ARG A 25 9.38 9.39 -8.97
N ARG A 26 9.62 8.29 -8.24
CA ARG A 26 9.39 6.95 -8.78
C ARG A 26 7.92 6.73 -9.06
N ASP A 27 7.61 5.84 -10.00
CA ASP A 27 6.23 5.43 -10.30
C ASP A 27 5.68 4.56 -9.16
N LYS A 28 5.30 5.25 -8.08
CA LYS A 28 4.73 4.71 -6.86
C LYS A 28 3.65 5.67 -6.38
N PRO A 29 2.55 5.17 -5.80
CA PRO A 29 1.44 6.04 -5.40
C PRO A 29 1.86 7.11 -4.41
N ILE A 30 2.67 6.75 -3.40
CA ILE A 30 3.16 7.74 -2.42
C ILE A 30 3.95 8.87 -3.08
N SER A 31 4.64 8.59 -4.19
CA SER A 31 5.37 9.58 -4.96
C SER A 31 4.42 10.44 -5.80
N GLU A 32 3.45 9.85 -6.51
CA GLU A 32 2.40 10.60 -7.23
C GLU A 32 1.66 11.55 -6.27
N ASP A 33 1.30 11.03 -5.10
CA ASP A 33 0.56 11.67 -4.03
C ASP A 33 1.27 12.88 -3.40
N PHE A 34 2.56 12.75 -3.10
CA PHE A 34 3.34 13.84 -2.53
C PHE A 34 3.73 14.86 -3.59
N ASN A 35 4.10 14.42 -4.81
CA ASN A 35 4.53 15.31 -5.88
C ASN A 35 3.36 16.05 -6.56
N GLY A 36 2.13 15.53 -6.50
CA GLY A 36 0.94 16.14 -7.10
C GLY A 36 0.21 17.16 -6.21
N ALA A 37 0.35 17.05 -4.89
CA ALA A 37 -0.46 17.81 -3.93
C ALA A 37 0.28 18.93 -3.18
N GLY A 38 1.51 19.28 -3.58
CA GLY A 38 2.31 20.32 -2.93
C GLY A 38 2.84 19.94 -1.54
N ASN A 39 2.71 18.67 -1.14
CA ASN A 39 3.25 18.15 0.12
C ASN A 39 4.76 17.97 0.02
N ARG A 40 5.50 18.26 1.10
CA ARG A 40 6.95 18.01 1.16
C ARG A 40 7.21 16.68 1.82
N VAL A 41 8.35 16.07 1.50
CA VAL A 41 8.83 14.85 2.18
C VAL A 41 8.93 15.06 3.69
N GLN A 42 9.24 16.29 4.12
CA GLN A 42 9.34 16.70 5.53
C GLN A 42 8.01 16.56 6.29
N ASP A 43 6.89 16.60 5.58
CA ASP A 43 5.55 16.48 6.16
C ASP A 43 5.10 15.01 6.29
N MET A 44 5.96 14.05 5.92
CA MET A 44 5.64 12.63 5.96
C MET A 44 5.63 12.09 7.39
N GLY A 45 4.45 11.74 7.88
CA GLY A 45 4.25 10.98 9.11
C GLY A 45 3.99 9.50 8.84
N VAL A 46 4.53 8.61 9.69
CA VAL A 46 4.26 7.16 9.64
C VAL A 46 3.82 6.68 11.01
N SER A 47 2.73 5.92 11.06
CA SER A 47 2.17 5.35 12.29
C SER A 47 1.74 3.90 12.09
N VAL A 48 1.84 3.08 13.14
CA VAL A 48 1.34 1.70 13.13
C VAL A 48 -0.17 1.70 13.34
N LEU A 49 -0.91 1.07 12.43
CA LEU A 49 -2.34 0.79 12.64
C LEU A 49 -2.55 -0.52 13.40
N THR A 50 -1.78 -1.56 13.06
CA THR A 50 -1.83 -2.86 13.72
C THR A 50 -0.50 -3.60 13.54
N GLN A 51 -0.15 -4.46 14.50
CA GLN A 51 0.96 -5.41 14.36
C GLN A 51 0.38 -6.80 14.12
N ILE A 52 0.71 -7.39 12.97
CA ILE A 52 0.27 -8.74 12.59
C ILE A 52 1.40 -9.71 12.90
N ARG A 53 1.14 -10.69 13.79
CA ARG A 53 2.10 -11.75 14.14
C ARG A 53 2.17 -12.86 13.08
N ASP A 54 1.17 -12.94 12.22
CA ASP A 54 1.09 -13.94 11.17
C ASP A 54 2.02 -13.59 9.98
N SER A 55 2.81 -14.57 9.55
CA SER A 55 3.74 -14.45 8.42
C SER A 55 3.07 -14.68 7.06
N SER A 56 1.79 -15.07 7.03
CA SER A 56 0.99 -15.23 5.83
C SER A 56 0.82 -13.92 5.07
N HIS A 57 1.39 -13.86 3.87
CA HIS A 57 1.28 -12.72 2.97
C HIS A 57 -0.18 -12.39 2.65
N TYR A 58 -1.01 -13.41 2.38
CA TYR A 58 -2.43 -13.20 2.06
C TYR A 58 -3.21 -12.62 3.23
N TYR A 59 -2.94 -13.07 4.45
CA TYR A 59 -3.60 -12.53 5.64
C TYR A 59 -3.25 -11.06 5.85
N ARG A 60 -1.97 -10.69 5.74
CA ARG A 60 -1.52 -9.28 5.82
C ARG A 60 -2.18 -8.42 4.75
N LEU A 61 -2.28 -8.94 3.53
CA LEU A 61 -2.92 -8.23 2.41
C LEU A 61 -4.43 -8.02 2.64
N ILE A 62 -5.14 -9.01 3.18
CA ILE A 62 -6.56 -8.85 3.55
C ILE A 62 -6.70 -7.74 4.60
N LYS A 63 -5.82 -7.70 5.61
CA LYS A 63 -5.82 -6.64 6.63
C LYS A 63 -5.50 -5.27 6.06
N GLU A 64 -4.53 -5.16 5.16
CA GLU A 64 -4.24 -3.92 4.41
C GLU A 64 -5.52 -3.40 3.72
N LEU A 65 -6.23 -4.28 3.00
CA LEU A 65 -7.48 -3.92 2.29
C LEU A 65 -8.63 -3.54 3.24
N GLU A 66 -8.79 -4.23 4.37
CA GLU A 66 -9.76 -3.86 5.40
C GLU A 66 -9.53 -2.43 5.90
N PHE A 67 -8.28 -2.05 6.15
CA PHE A 67 -7.93 -0.70 6.60
C PHE A 67 -8.10 0.35 5.50
N ILE A 68 -7.71 0.05 4.25
CA ILE A 68 -7.96 0.94 3.11
C ILE A 68 -9.46 1.25 3.00
N LYS A 69 -10.31 0.23 3.10
CA LYS A 69 -11.77 0.39 3.04
C LYS A 69 -12.30 1.17 4.23
N LYS A 70 -11.85 0.86 5.45
CA LYS A 70 -12.31 1.49 6.69
C LYS A 70 -11.94 2.97 6.76
N LEU A 71 -10.72 3.31 6.36
CA LEU A 71 -10.20 4.68 6.40
C LEU A 71 -10.53 5.48 5.14
N GLN A 72 -11.21 4.86 4.16
CA GLN A 72 -11.55 5.46 2.87
C GLN A 72 -10.34 6.12 2.18
N THR A 73 -9.14 5.57 2.38
CA THR A 73 -7.94 6.09 1.74
C THR A 73 -8.00 5.81 0.25
N GLN A 74 -7.42 6.68 -0.57
CA GLN A 74 -7.33 6.41 -2.01
C GLN A 74 -6.66 5.05 -2.20
N SER A 75 -7.37 4.13 -2.83
CA SER A 75 -6.79 2.85 -3.20
C SER A 75 -5.79 3.14 -4.31
N PRO A 76 -4.49 2.92 -4.12
CA PRO A 76 -3.55 3.12 -5.21
C PRO A 76 -3.95 2.27 -6.42
N LYS A 77 -3.68 2.74 -7.65
CA LYS A 77 -4.10 2.06 -8.90
C LYS A 77 -3.76 0.56 -8.91
N TRP A 78 -2.68 0.15 -8.25
CA TRP A 78 -2.27 -1.26 -8.12
C TRP A 78 -3.09 -2.09 -7.13
N THR A 79 -3.86 -1.48 -6.24
CA THR A 79 -4.80 -2.19 -5.34
C THR A 79 -5.86 -2.93 -6.15
N LYS A 80 -6.29 -2.39 -7.29
CA LYS A 80 -7.16 -3.10 -8.25
C LYS A 80 -6.48 -4.38 -8.75
N SER A 81 -5.18 -4.33 -9.04
CA SER A 81 -4.39 -5.50 -9.44
C SER A 81 -4.21 -6.50 -8.29
N LYS A 82 -3.97 -6.05 -7.05
CA LYS A 82 -3.88 -6.93 -5.87
C LYS A 82 -5.21 -7.57 -5.49
N ILE A 83 -6.33 -6.86 -5.62
CA ILE A 83 -7.68 -7.40 -5.42
C ILE A 83 -7.99 -8.46 -6.48
N ASN A 84 -7.60 -8.23 -7.74
CA ASN A 84 -7.72 -9.23 -8.81
C ASN A 84 -6.92 -10.50 -8.49
N LEU A 85 -5.69 -10.37 -7.99
CA LEU A 85 -4.89 -11.52 -7.53
C LEU A 85 -5.60 -12.31 -6.43
N ILE A 86 -6.12 -11.67 -5.37
CA ILE A 86 -6.84 -12.39 -4.30
C ILE A 86 -8.12 -13.07 -4.84
N SER A 87 -8.86 -12.40 -5.74
CA SER A 87 -10.04 -12.97 -6.39
C SER A 87 -9.69 -14.17 -7.29
N CYS A 88 -8.51 -14.18 -7.93
CA CYS A 88 -8.02 -15.29 -8.74
C CYS A 88 -7.65 -16.52 -7.92
N TYR A 89 -7.15 -16.34 -6.69
CA TYR A 89 -6.75 -17.47 -5.83
C TYR A 89 -7.92 -17.99 -4.98
N GLY A 90 -8.91 -17.15 -4.65
CA GLY A 90 -10.12 -17.55 -3.94
C GLY A 90 -11.18 -18.23 -4.82
N LYS A 91 -11.09 -18.10 -6.14
CA LYS A 91 -11.92 -18.83 -7.11
C LYS A 91 -11.00 -19.50 -8.12
N LEU A 92 -11.00 -20.84 -8.14
CA LEU A 92 -10.53 -21.67 -9.27
C LEU A 92 -11.24 -21.22 -10.55
N SER A 93 -10.75 -20.16 -11.20
CA SER A 93 -10.96 -19.75 -12.59
C SER A 93 -10.65 -18.25 -12.68
N CYS A 94 -9.37 -17.90 -12.77
CA CYS A 94 -9.01 -16.64 -13.37
C CYS A 94 -8.89 -16.82 -14.88
N LYS A 95 -9.98 -16.50 -15.58
CA LYS A 95 -9.89 -16.16 -17.00
C LYS A 95 -9.02 -14.91 -17.10
N LYS A 96 -7.84 -15.09 -17.69
CA LYS A 96 -6.99 -14.02 -18.22
C LYS A 96 -7.87 -13.08 -19.04
N TYR A 97 -7.93 -11.82 -18.63
CA TYR A 97 -8.23 -10.75 -19.56
C TYR A 97 -6.89 -10.16 -20.01
N MET A 98 -6.86 -9.90 -21.32
CA MET A 98 -5.74 -9.84 -22.26
C MET A 98 -4.65 -8.83 -21.91
#